data_AF-A0A1Q7TX77-F1
#
_entry.id   AF-A0A1Q7TX77-F1
#
_cell.length_a   1.000
_cell.length_b   1.000
_cell.length_c   1.000
_cell.angle_alpha   90.00
_cell.angle_beta   90.00
_cell.angle_gamma   90.00
#
_symmetry.space_group_name_H-M   'P 1'
#
loop_
_entity.id
_entity.type
_entity.pdbx_description
1 polymer ?
#
loop_
_entity_poly.entity_id
_entity_poly.type
_entity_poly.pdbx_seq_one_letter_code
_entity_poly.pdbx_strand_id
1 'polypeptide(L)'
;MSSAREDLVRAIGTARDQAKKLLTALEQQGHPETSRSSSLYLALVSIRKRLTKDEQPPAALVTELEQLLTVCEGKLARIKPDLEDALKIARGA
;
A
#
# COMPACT_ATOMS: atom_id res chain seq x y z
N MET A 1 17.79 -2.37 15.90
CA MET A 1 17.47 -3.39 14.89
C MET A 1 15.97 -3.31 14.66
N SER A 2 15.52 -2.40 13.81
CA SER A 2 14.12 -2.42 13.37
C SER A 2 13.91 -3.76 12.67
N SER A 3 12.88 -4.49 13.07
CA SER A 3 12.53 -5.72 12.36
C SER A 3 12.06 -5.34 10.95
N ALA A 4 12.37 -6.15 9.93
CA ALA A 4 11.88 -5.93 8.57
C ALA A 4 10.34 -5.72 8.52
N ARG A 5 9.62 -6.27 9.50
CA ARG A 5 8.20 -6.00 9.71
C ARG A 5 7.90 -4.56 10.10
N GLU A 6 8.63 -3.95 11.03
CA GLU A 6 8.40 -2.55 11.43
C GLU A 6 8.65 -1.58 10.28
N ASP A 7 9.71 -1.82 9.50
CA ASP A 7 10.01 -1.04 8.31
C ASP A 7 8.91 -1.23 7.26
N LEU A 8 8.42 -2.45 7.07
CA LEU A 8 7.29 -2.73 6.19
C LEU A 8 6.01 -2.03 6.67
N VAL A 9 5.71 -2.05 7.97
CA VAL A 9 4.55 -1.35 8.56
C VAL A 9 4.63 0.15 8.31
N ARG A 10 5.83 0.74 8.39
CA ARG A 10 6.06 2.16 8.09
C ARG A 10 5.89 2.46 6.59
N ALA A 11 6.46 1.64 5.72
CA ALA A 11 6.34 1.80 4.26
C ALA A 11 4.87 1.69 3.80
N ILE A 12 4.15 0.65 4.25
CA ILE A 12 2.71 0.49 3.99
C ILE A 12 1.91 1.65 4.60
N GLY A 13 2.30 2.15 5.77
CA GLY A 13 1.70 3.33 6.39
C GLY A 13 1.81 4.57 5.50
N THR A 14 2.97 4.81 4.90
CA THR A 14 3.22 5.93 3.99
C THR A 14 2.40 5.79 2.71
N ALA A 15 2.42 4.61 2.09
CA ALA A 15 1.60 4.30 0.91
C ALA A 15 0.10 4.51 1.19
N ARG A 16 -0.38 4.06 2.36
CA ARG A 16 -1.77 4.24 2.81
C ARG A 16 -2.14 5.72 2.93
N ASP A 17 -1.29 6.52 3.57
CA ASP A 17 -1.57 7.94 3.77
C ASP A 17 -1.56 8.70 2.45
N GLN A 18 -0.69 8.32 1.51
CA GLN A 18 -0.75 8.82 0.14
C GLN A 18 -2.01 8.40 -0.60
N ALA A 19 -2.42 7.13 -0.48
CA ALA A 19 -3.66 6.60 -1.08
C ALA A 19 -4.89 7.32 -0.53
N LYS A 20 -4.93 7.62 0.77
CA LYS A 20 -6.00 8.40 1.40
C LYS A 20 -6.05 9.83 0.86
N LYS A 21 -4.90 10.52 0.79
CA LYS A 21 -4.83 11.86 0.18
C LYS A 21 -5.29 11.84 -1.28
N LEU A 22 -5.01 10.74 -2.00
CA LEU A 22 -5.38 10.57 -3.40
C LEU A 22 -6.88 10.37 -3.54
N LEU A 23 -7.43 9.47 -2.72
CA LEU A 23 -8.85 9.20 -2.63
C LEU A 23 -9.63 10.49 -2.38
N THR A 24 -9.29 11.26 -1.33
CA THR A 24 -9.97 12.53 -1.03
C THR A 24 -9.89 13.53 -2.19
N ALA A 25 -8.75 13.61 -2.88
CA ALA A 25 -8.61 14.49 -4.03
C ALA A 25 -9.45 14.03 -5.24
N LEU A 26 -9.55 12.72 -5.49
CA LEU A 26 -10.37 12.15 -6.57
C LEU A 26 -11.87 12.25 -6.25
N GLU A 27 -12.27 12.04 -5.00
CA GLU A 27 -13.64 12.20 -4.51
C GLU A 27 -14.13 13.63 -4.74
N GLN A 28 -13.30 14.63 -4.40
CA GLN A 28 -13.60 16.04 -4.65
C GLN A 28 -13.73 16.37 -6.15
N GLN A 29 -13.01 15.64 -7.00
CA GLN A 29 -13.04 15.81 -8.46
C GLN A 29 -14.10 14.95 -9.15
N GLY A 30 -14.81 14.09 -8.42
CA GLY A 30 -15.75 13.11 -9.00
C GLY A 30 -15.10 12.14 -9.98
N HIS A 31 -13.81 11.85 -9.81
CA HIS A 31 -13.05 11.07 -10.79
C HIS A 31 -13.45 9.58 -10.75
N PRO A 32 -13.53 8.86 -11.88
CA PRO A 32 -13.87 7.44 -11.90
C PRO A 32 -12.83 6.54 -11.18
N GLU A 33 -11.60 7.03 -11.03
CA GLU A 33 -10.54 6.34 -10.29
C GLU A 33 -10.75 6.35 -8.76
N THR A 34 -11.75 7.07 -8.26
CA THR A 34 -12.13 7.09 -6.83
C THR A 34 -12.35 5.69 -6.28
N SER A 35 -13.06 4.85 -7.02
CA SER A 35 -13.34 3.46 -6.62
C SER A 35 -12.04 2.65 -6.53
N ARG A 36 -11.12 2.80 -7.49
CA ARG A 36 -9.80 2.14 -7.47
C ARG A 36 -8.95 2.62 -6.30
N SER A 37 -8.92 3.93 -6.05
CA SER A 37 -8.16 4.53 -4.95
C SER A 37 -8.71 4.10 -3.58
N SER A 38 -10.02 3.91 -3.46
CA SER A 38 -10.66 3.41 -2.25
C SER A 38 -10.29 1.95 -2.01
N SER A 39 -10.39 1.10 -3.03
CA SER A 39 -9.95 -0.30 -2.95
C SER A 39 -8.47 -0.42 -2.56
N LEU A 40 -7.59 0.40 -3.16
CA LEU A 40 -6.17 0.43 -2.82
C LEU A 40 -5.94 0.85 -1.36
N TYR A 41 -6.62 1.90 -0.91
CA TYR A 41 -6.53 2.36 0.47
C TYR A 41 -6.98 1.28 1.46
N LEU A 42 -8.11 0.60 1.19
CA LEU A 42 -8.62 -0.48 2.03
C LEU A 42 -7.67 -1.68 2.07
N ALA A 43 -7.09 -2.07 0.93
CA ALA A 43 -6.09 -3.13 0.86
C ALA A 43 -4.87 -2.79 1.73
N LEU A 44 -4.32 -1.58 1.61
CA LEU A 44 -3.19 -1.11 2.41
C LEU A 44 -3.50 -1.07 3.92
N VAL A 45 -4.72 -0.66 4.31
CA VAL A 45 -5.19 -0.72 5.70
C VAL A 45 -5.21 -2.16 6.21
N SER A 46 -5.75 -3.09 5.41
CA SER A 46 -5.83 -4.50 5.77
C SER A 46 -4.44 -5.13 5.93
N ILE A 47 -3.54 -4.89 4.98
CA ILE A 47 -2.14 -5.34 5.00
C ILE A 47 -1.44 -4.84 6.28
N ARG A 48 -1.52 -3.53 6.56
CA ARG A 48 -0.91 -2.92 7.76
C ARG A 48 -1.46 -3.53 9.04
N LYS A 49 -2.78 -3.79 9.10
CA LYS A 49 -3.41 -4.39 10.28
C LYS A 49 -2.90 -5.81 10.51
N ARG A 50 -2.83 -6.63 9.46
CA ARG A 50 -2.30 -8.00 9.51
C ARG A 50 -0.83 -8.04 9.94
N LEU A 51 -0.02 -7.10 9.43
CA LEU A 51 1.38 -6.95 9.86
C LEU A 51 1.51 -6.57 11.33
N THR A 52 0.69 -5.61 11.79
CA THR A 52 0.73 -5.13 13.19
C THR A 52 0.31 -6.23 14.18
N LYS A 53 -0.59 -7.12 13.75
CA LYS A 53 -1.09 -8.23 14.55
C LYS A 53 -0.25 -9.50 14.49
N ASP A 54 0.87 -9.49 13.76
CA ASP A 54 1.69 -10.69 13.53
C ASP A 54 0.95 -11.82 12.79
N GLU A 55 -0.18 -11.53 12.12
CA GLU A 55 -1.03 -12.55 11.50
C GLU A 55 -0.37 -13.19 10.26
N GLN A 56 0.51 -12.46 9.59
CA GLN A 56 1.21 -12.95 8.41
C GLN A 56 2.69 -12.51 8.38
N PRO A 57 3.57 -13.35 7.83
CA PRO A 57 4.96 -12.97 7.58
C PRO A 57 5.03 -11.93 6.45
N PRO A 58 6.00 -11.00 6.48
CA PRO A 58 6.22 -10.01 5.41
C PRO A 58 6.25 -10.62 4.00
N ALA A 59 6.90 -11.78 3.85
CA ALA A 59 7.00 -12.49 2.59
C ALA A 59 5.64 -12.92 1.98
N ALA A 60 4.62 -13.17 2.81
CA ALA A 60 3.28 -13.55 2.33
C ALA A 60 2.54 -12.38 1.66
N LEU A 61 3.00 -11.16 1.86
CA LEU A 61 2.38 -9.95 1.30
C LEU A 61 2.99 -9.56 -0.04
N VAL A 62 4.09 -10.19 -0.45
CA VAL A 62 4.81 -9.87 -1.71
C VAL A 62 3.86 -9.95 -2.90
N THR A 63 3.12 -11.05 -3.05
CA THR A 63 2.15 -11.23 -4.15
C THR A 63 1.02 -10.20 -4.10
N GLU A 64 0.55 -9.85 -2.89
CA GLU A 64 -0.52 -8.87 -2.73
C GLU A 64 -0.02 -7.46 -3.12
N LEU A 65 1.20 -7.10 -2.72
CA LEU A 65 1.84 -5.83 -3.08
C LEU A 65 2.13 -5.72 -4.58
N GLU A 66 2.55 -6.80 -5.23
CA GLU A 66 2.71 -6.85 -6.69
C GLU A 66 1.39 -6.61 -7.41
N GLN A 67 0.30 -7.23 -6.94
CA GLN A 67 -1.04 -6.99 -7.49
C GLN A 67 -1.49 -5.54 -7.27
N LEU A 68 -1.15 -4.92 -6.14
CA LEU A 68 -1.44 -3.50 -5.92
C LEU A 68 -0.64 -2.60 -6.87
N LEU A 69 0.59 -2.97 -7.22
CA LEU A 69 1.41 -2.22 -8.17
C LEU A 69 0.86 -2.27 -9.60
N THR A 70 0.28 -3.40 -10.02
CA THR A 70 -0.32 -3.51 -11.36
C THR A 70 -1.58 -2.66 -11.52
N VAL A 71 -2.35 -2.45 -10.45
CA VAL A 71 -3.54 -1.58 -10.47
C VAL A 71 -3.23 -0.10 -10.22
N CYS A 72 -2.00 0.23 -9.81
CA CYS A 72 -1.57 1.61 -9.60
C CYS A 72 -1.25 2.32 -10.93
N GLU A 73 -2.26 2.64 -11.73
CA GLU A 73 -2.08 3.37 -12.99
C GLU A 73 -2.55 4.83 -12.89
N GLY A 74 -2.24 5.66 -13.89
CA GLY A 74 -2.74 7.03 -13.96
C GLY A 74 -2.37 7.87 -12.73
N LYS A 75 -3.37 8.32 -11.98
CA LYS A 75 -3.15 9.13 -10.76
C LYS A 75 -2.55 8.29 -9.63
N LEU A 76 -2.88 7.01 -9.55
CA LEU A 76 -2.36 6.06 -8.56
C LEU A 76 -0.88 5.71 -8.79
N ALA A 77 -0.33 6.04 -9.97
CA ALA A 77 1.08 5.84 -10.29
C ALA A 77 2.01 6.53 -9.28
N ARG A 78 1.55 7.60 -8.61
CA ARG A 78 2.33 8.28 -7.57
C ARG A 78 2.59 7.43 -6.31
N ILE A 79 1.77 6.41 -6.08
CA ILE A 79 1.87 5.49 -4.94
C ILE A 79 2.78 4.29 -5.26
N LYS A 80 3.08 4.03 -6.55
CA LYS A 80 4.01 2.98 -6.97
C LYS A 80 5.34 3.00 -6.21
N PRO A 81 6.07 4.12 -6.09
CA PRO A 81 7.36 4.12 -5.40
C PRO A 81 7.24 3.68 -3.93
N ASP A 82 6.18 4.08 -3.22
CA ASP A 82 5.95 3.67 -1.83
C ASP A 82 5.62 2.16 -1.72
N LEU A 83 4.86 1.63 -2.68
CA LEU A 83 4.54 0.20 -2.77
C LEU A 83 5.76 -0.65 -3.17
N GLU A 84 6.60 -0.15 -4.08
CA GLU A 84 7.85 -0.81 -4.47
C GLU A 84 8.84 -0.87 -3.32
N ASP A 85 8.93 0.18 -2.51
CA ASP A 85 9.74 0.20 -1.29
C ASP A 85 9.25 -0.85 -0.28
N ALA A 86 7.93 -0.87 -0.03
CA ALA A 86 7.31 -1.91 0.80
C ALA A 86 7.57 -3.32 0.25
N LEU A 87 7.50 -3.52 -1.07
CA LEU A 87 7.76 -4.80 -1.70
C LEU A 87 9.22 -5.26 -1.49
N LYS A 88 10.19 -4.36 -1.60
CA LYS A 88 11.60 -4.67 -1.34
C LYS A 88 11.82 -5.13 0.10
N ILE A 89 11.23 -4.42 1.06
CA ILE A 89 11.31 -4.78 2.48
C ILE A 89 10.62 -6.13 2.73
N ALA A 90 9.45 -6.36 2.12
CA ALA A 90 8.71 -7.63 2.25
C ALA A 90 9.48 -8.83 1.68
N ARG A 91 10.28 -8.62 0.63
CA ARG A 91 11.17 -9.63 0.04
C ARG A 91 12.45 -9.87 0.85
N GLY A 92 12.71 -9.06 1.88
CA GLY A 92 13.90 -9.19 2.73
C GLY A 92 15.18 -8.65 2.08
N ALA A 93 15.06 -7.60 1.27
CA ALA A 93 16.21 -6.85 0.76
C ALA A 93 17.06 -6.24 1.90
#